data_AF-A0A4P7ZX38-F1
#
_entry.id   AF-A0A4P7ZX38-F1
#
_cell.length_a   1.000
_cell.length_b   1.000
_cell.length_c   1.000
_cell.angle_alpha   90.00
_cell.angle_beta   90.00
_cell.angle_gamma   90.00
#
_symmetry.space_group_name_H-M   'P 1'
#
loop_
_entity.id
_entity.type
_entity.pdbx_description
1 polymer ?
#
loop_
_entity_poly.entity_id
_entity_poly.type
_entity_poly.pdbx_seq_one_letter_code
_entity_poly.pdbx_strand_id
1 'polypeptide(L)'
;MRRHLPSTSRPTPASGAATALGLLLLAAGSLVAPSQGHEAAEEVSSAAARSTAAYAITPQRRALLNTIRYAEGTWKQGQAGYRTLYGGGRFQSLERHPEIVVVKRYTSAAAGAYQFLPTTWSEAASKLQLASFDPESQDQAALYLVDRRGMLEHIDQQGLTREAMAVLAREWASFPNLAGRSAYGQPVKRADELQSFYSNNLKALADQA
;
A
#
# COMPACT_ATOMS: atom_id res chain seq x y z
N MET A 1 -28.24 -45.01 42.40
CA MET A 1 -29.29 -44.06 41.95
C MET A 1 -28.73 -43.25 40.79
N ARG A 2 -28.89 -43.71 39.54
CA ARG A 2 -29.71 -43.10 38.48
C ARG A 2 -29.66 -41.56 38.35
N ARG A 3 -28.98 -41.13 37.26
CA ARG A 3 -29.43 -40.20 36.20
C ARG A 3 -29.45 -38.69 36.57
N HIS A 4 -29.22 -37.71 35.69
CA HIS A 4 -29.10 -37.61 34.23
C HIS A 4 -28.60 -36.19 33.90
N LEU A 5 -27.86 -36.01 32.80
CA LEU A 5 -27.73 -34.72 32.08
C LEU A 5 -29.02 -34.43 31.30
N PRO A 6 -29.26 -33.17 30.89
CA PRO A 6 -29.69 -33.01 29.50
C PRO A 6 -29.04 -31.86 28.72
N SER A 7 -28.85 -32.19 27.44
CA SER A 7 -28.41 -31.37 26.32
C SER A 7 -29.60 -30.73 25.58
N THR A 8 -29.23 -29.80 24.71
CA THR A 8 -29.94 -28.85 23.86
C THR A 8 -30.96 -29.40 22.84
N SER A 9 -31.72 -28.44 22.28
CA SER A 9 -32.27 -28.32 20.91
C SER A 9 -33.78 -28.56 20.66
N ARG A 10 -34.38 -27.55 20.00
CA ARG A 10 -35.68 -27.51 19.28
C ARG A 10 -35.36 -27.51 17.78
N PRO A 11 -36.18 -28.11 16.88
CA PRO A 11 -37.32 -27.37 16.30
C PRO A 11 -38.54 -28.24 15.90
N THR A 12 -39.66 -27.58 15.56
CA THR A 12 -40.93 -28.18 15.07
C THR A 12 -41.21 -27.83 13.61
N PRO A 13 -41.87 -28.72 12.83
CA PRO A 13 -42.19 -28.50 11.42
C PRO A 13 -43.60 -27.96 11.14
N ALA A 14 -43.77 -27.56 9.87
CA ALA A 14 -44.90 -26.91 9.22
C ALA A 14 -46.12 -27.81 8.94
N SER A 15 -47.30 -27.18 8.75
CA SER A 15 -48.31 -27.63 7.78
C SER A 15 -49.43 -26.60 7.63
N GLY A 16 -49.92 -26.43 6.40
CA GLY A 16 -51.09 -25.60 6.07
C GLY A 16 -51.36 -25.60 4.58
N ALA A 17 -52.12 -26.60 4.13
CA ALA A 17 -52.62 -26.75 2.76
C ALA A 17 -53.82 -25.83 2.48
N ALA A 18 -53.99 -25.40 1.23
CA ALA A 18 -55.29 -24.99 0.71
C ALA A 18 -55.34 -25.20 -0.81
N THR A 19 -56.22 -26.11 -1.24
CA THR A 19 -56.69 -26.33 -2.60
C THR A 19 -58.03 -25.61 -2.77
N ALA A 20 -58.26 -24.94 -3.90
CA ALA A 20 -59.42 -25.15 -4.78
C ALA A 20 -59.64 -24.02 -5.83
N LEU A 21 -59.81 -24.48 -7.08
CA LEU A 21 -60.70 -24.04 -8.15
C LEU A 21 -60.83 -22.55 -8.55
N GLY A 22 -60.62 -22.30 -9.85
CA GLY A 22 -61.72 -21.81 -10.69
C GLY A 22 -61.45 -20.62 -11.63
N LEU A 23 -61.68 -20.90 -12.91
CA LEU A 23 -62.20 -20.03 -13.99
C LEU A 23 -61.27 -19.16 -14.86
N LEU A 24 -61.45 -19.44 -16.15
CA LEU A 24 -61.00 -18.82 -17.40
C LEU A 24 -61.67 -17.45 -17.63
N LEU A 25 -60.98 -16.45 -18.20
CA LEU A 25 -61.57 -15.47 -19.14
C LEU A 25 -60.48 -14.63 -19.85
N LEU A 26 -60.57 -14.56 -21.18
CA LEU A 26 -59.78 -13.68 -22.05
C LEU A 26 -60.32 -12.24 -22.01
N ALA A 27 -59.42 -11.24 -22.09
CA ALA A 27 -59.70 -9.98 -22.80
C ALA A 27 -58.39 -9.20 -23.09
N ALA A 28 -58.26 -8.73 -24.32
CA ALA A 28 -57.26 -7.76 -24.76
C ALA A 28 -57.70 -6.32 -24.44
N GLY A 29 -56.75 -5.42 -24.19
CA GLY A 29 -56.98 -3.99 -24.01
C GLY A 29 -55.68 -3.19 -23.91
N SER A 30 -55.63 -2.08 -24.64
CA SER A 30 -54.43 -1.34 -25.04
C SER A 30 -53.95 -0.24 -24.07
N LEU A 31 -52.67 0.13 -24.22
CA LEU A 31 -52.04 1.46 -24.08
C LEU A 31 -52.28 2.29 -22.81
N VAL A 32 -51.19 2.56 -22.07
CA VAL A 32 -50.77 3.89 -21.59
C VAL A 32 -49.34 3.80 -21.03
N ALA A 33 -48.46 4.68 -21.50
CA ALA A 33 -47.22 5.11 -20.82
C ALA A 33 -47.41 6.59 -20.43
N PRO A 34 -46.57 7.26 -19.61
CA PRO A 34 -45.38 6.80 -18.87
C PRO A 34 -45.44 7.16 -17.36
N SER A 35 -44.54 6.60 -16.55
CA SER A 35 -44.12 7.24 -15.29
C SER A 35 -42.64 6.96 -15.09
N GLN A 36 -41.83 7.95 -15.47
CA GLN A 36 -40.42 8.01 -15.12
C GLN A 36 -40.29 8.20 -13.61
N GLY A 37 -39.47 7.36 -12.99
CA GLY A 37 -39.09 7.55 -11.61
C GLY A 37 -38.22 6.42 -11.11
N HIS A 38 -36.92 6.73 -11.00
CA HIS A 38 -35.94 6.12 -10.10
C HIS A 38 -35.29 4.80 -10.52
N GLU A 39 -34.40 4.84 -11.52
CA GLU A 39 -33.18 4.01 -11.50
C GLU A 39 -32.03 4.77 -12.19
N ALA A 40 -31.42 5.70 -11.47
CA ALA A 40 -30.15 6.33 -11.85
C ALA A 40 -29.46 6.88 -10.60
N ALA A 41 -29.11 6.00 -9.67
CA ALA A 41 -28.38 6.39 -8.47
C ALA A 41 -27.47 5.25 -7.99
N GLU A 42 -26.64 4.70 -8.89
CA GLU A 42 -25.58 3.77 -8.46
C GLU A 42 -24.33 3.79 -9.37
N GLU A 43 -23.99 4.95 -9.96
CA GLU A 43 -22.73 5.12 -10.71
C GLU A 43 -21.87 6.32 -10.30
N VAL A 44 -22.16 6.98 -9.17
CA VAL A 44 -21.39 8.17 -8.73
C VAL A 44 -20.33 7.85 -7.66
N SER A 45 -20.32 6.65 -7.07
CA SER A 45 -19.40 6.34 -5.95
C SER A 45 -17.99 5.88 -6.37
N SER A 46 -17.74 5.60 -7.65
CA SER A 46 -16.47 5.01 -8.12
C SER A 46 -15.43 6.06 -8.58
N ALA A 47 -15.84 7.31 -8.78
CA ALA A 47 -14.98 8.37 -9.31
C ALA A 47 -14.25 9.21 -8.23
N ALA A 48 -14.59 9.06 -6.95
CA ALA A 48 -14.18 9.99 -5.90
C ALA A 48 -12.89 9.64 -5.12
N ALA A 49 -12.12 8.60 -5.49
CA ALA A 49 -10.91 8.26 -4.72
C ALA A 49 -9.74 7.68 -5.53
N ARG A 50 -9.63 7.97 -6.83
CA ARG A 50 -8.30 7.90 -7.46
C ARG A 50 -7.56 9.17 -7.07
N SER A 51 -6.89 9.14 -5.92
CA SER A 51 -5.84 10.10 -5.60
C SER A 51 -4.92 10.17 -6.80
N THR A 52 -4.93 11.27 -7.55
CA THR A 52 -3.93 11.51 -8.58
C THR A 52 -2.58 11.47 -7.88
N ALA A 53 -1.70 10.54 -8.29
CA ALA A 53 -0.35 10.43 -7.73
C ALA A 53 0.30 11.81 -7.61
N ALA A 54 0.61 12.23 -6.39
CA ALA A 54 1.11 13.58 -6.09
C ALA A 54 2.47 13.86 -6.75
N TYR A 55 3.28 12.82 -6.90
CA TYR A 55 4.58 12.84 -7.54
C TYR A 55 4.56 11.99 -8.80
N ALA A 56 4.85 12.61 -9.95
CA ALA A 56 5.17 11.89 -11.17
C ALA A 56 6.40 10.99 -10.94
N ILE A 57 6.32 9.74 -11.39
CA ILE A 57 7.42 8.78 -11.26
C ILE A 57 8.23 8.79 -12.56
N THR A 58 9.25 9.65 -12.61
CA THR A 58 10.25 9.68 -13.68
C THR A 58 11.17 8.45 -13.61
N PRO A 59 11.95 8.14 -14.66
CA PRO A 59 12.97 7.09 -14.59
C PRO A 59 13.95 7.27 -13.42
N GLN A 60 14.37 8.51 -13.14
CA GLN A 60 15.24 8.89 -12.02
C GLN A 60 14.59 8.56 -10.67
N ARG A 61 13.34 8.99 -10.48
CA ARG A 61 12.57 8.71 -9.25
C ARG A 61 12.31 7.23 -9.08
N ARG A 62 11.98 6.51 -10.15
CA ARG A 62 11.83 5.04 -10.13
C ARG A 62 13.15 4.34 -9.75
N ALA A 63 14.27 4.77 -10.33
CA ALA A 63 15.59 4.24 -9.98
C ALA A 63 15.94 4.52 -8.51
N LEU A 64 15.61 5.70 -7.99
CA LEU A 64 15.78 6.02 -6.57
C LEU A 64 14.93 5.10 -5.68
N LEU A 65 13.63 4.97 -5.96
CA LEU A 65 12.72 4.09 -5.21
C LEU A 65 13.25 2.65 -5.19
N ASN A 66 13.70 2.14 -6.33
CA ASN A 66 14.30 0.81 -6.42
C ASN A 66 15.59 0.69 -5.58
N THR A 67 16.40 1.76 -5.54
CA THR A 67 17.63 1.81 -4.74
C THR A 67 17.34 1.84 -3.24
N ILE A 68 16.31 2.57 -2.80
CA ILE A 68 15.87 2.57 -1.39
C ILE A 68 15.43 1.15 -1.00
N ARG A 69 14.59 0.51 -1.83
CA ARG A 69 14.16 -0.88 -1.62
C ARG A 69 15.34 -1.85 -1.57
N TYR A 70 16.37 -1.61 -2.38
CA TYR A 70 17.58 -2.43 -2.37
C TYR A 70 18.36 -2.26 -1.06
N ALA A 71 18.52 -1.02 -0.59
CA ALA A 71 19.20 -0.71 0.65
C ALA A 71 18.47 -1.29 1.88
N GLU A 72 17.14 -1.23 1.88
CA GLU A 72 16.26 -1.78 2.92
C GLU A 72 16.05 -3.30 2.80
N GLY A 73 16.58 -3.97 1.77
CA GLY A 73 16.51 -5.41 1.60
C GLY A 73 15.15 -5.95 1.11
N THR A 74 14.29 -5.09 0.57
CA THR A 74 12.96 -5.45 0.06
C THR A 74 12.93 -5.62 -1.47
N TRP A 75 13.96 -5.14 -2.19
CA TRP A 75 14.03 -5.15 -3.66
C TRP A 75 13.91 -6.55 -4.27
N LYS A 76 14.73 -7.51 -3.82
CA LYS A 76 14.77 -8.88 -4.37
C LYS A 76 13.46 -9.65 -4.21
N GLN A 77 12.54 -9.16 -3.38
CA GLN A 77 11.25 -9.78 -3.12
C GLN A 77 10.18 -9.36 -4.14
N GLY A 78 10.51 -8.48 -5.10
CA GLY A 78 9.56 -7.97 -6.07
C GLY A 78 8.34 -7.34 -5.39
N GLN A 79 7.14 -7.67 -5.84
CA GLN A 79 5.90 -7.14 -5.25
C GLN A 79 5.69 -7.53 -3.79
N ALA A 80 6.26 -8.65 -3.33
CA ALA A 80 6.16 -9.04 -1.93
C ALA A 80 6.93 -8.10 -0.98
N GLY A 81 7.87 -7.30 -1.50
CA GLY A 81 8.61 -6.31 -0.72
C GLY A 81 7.72 -5.23 -0.08
N TYR A 82 6.60 -4.89 -0.72
CA TYR A 82 5.61 -3.94 -0.19
C TYR A 82 4.86 -4.47 1.05
N ARG A 83 5.03 -5.75 1.37
CA ARG A 83 4.43 -6.41 2.55
C ARG A 83 5.48 -6.85 3.58
N THR A 84 6.72 -6.39 3.48
CA THR A 84 7.81 -6.81 4.38
C THR A 84 7.76 -6.06 5.71
N LEU A 85 7.78 -6.78 6.83
CA LEU A 85 8.05 -6.22 8.16
C LEU A 85 9.55 -6.20 8.42
N TYR A 86 9.98 -5.32 9.33
CA TYR A 86 11.32 -5.37 9.91
C TYR A 86 11.67 -6.80 10.34
N GLY A 87 12.87 -7.25 9.97
CA GLY A 87 13.32 -8.61 10.22
C GLY A 87 12.80 -9.67 9.24
N GLY A 88 12.11 -9.29 8.16
CA GLY A 88 11.79 -10.16 7.03
C GLY A 88 10.45 -10.90 7.12
N GLY A 89 9.66 -10.65 8.17
CA GLY A 89 8.27 -11.13 8.25
C GLY A 89 7.38 -10.49 7.18
N ARG A 90 6.12 -10.94 7.09
CA ARG A 90 5.13 -10.34 6.18
C ARG A 90 3.82 -10.01 6.88
N PHE A 91 3.14 -8.99 6.39
CA PHE A 91 1.77 -8.65 6.76
C PHE A 91 0.82 -8.81 5.56
N GLN A 92 -0.48 -8.95 5.80
CA GLN A 92 -1.44 -9.32 4.76
C GLN A 92 -2.20 -8.11 4.19
N SER A 93 -2.89 -7.36 5.05
CA SER A 93 -3.72 -6.21 4.66
C SER A 93 -2.87 -4.99 4.32
N LEU A 94 -3.20 -4.33 3.21
CA LEU A 94 -2.62 -3.05 2.81
C LEU A 94 -3.55 -1.87 3.10
N GLU A 95 -4.67 -2.07 3.82
CA GLU A 95 -5.61 -1.00 4.13
C GLU A 95 -4.98 0.10 5.00
N ARG A 96 -3.97 -0.26 5.80
CA ARG A 96 -3.21 0.68 6.63
C ARG A 96 -1.82 0.14 6.89
N HIS A 97 -0.91 1.01 7.36
CA HIS A 97 0.37 0.57 7.88
C HIS A 97 0.14 -0.43 9.02
N PRO A 98 0.86 -1.57 9.07
CA PRO A 98 0.52 -2.66 9.99
C PRO A 98 0.78 -2.31 11.46
N GLU A 99 1.70 -1.38 11.74
CA GLU A 99 2.09 -0.95 13.09
C GLU A 99 2.54 -2.12 14.01
N ILE A 100 2.98 -3.22 13.41
CA ILE A 100 3.46 -4.40 14.12
C ILE A 100 4.91 -4.15 14.55
N VAL A 101 5.14 -4.08 15.86
CA VAL A 101 6.48 -3.99 16.44
C VAL A 101 7.14 -5.37 16.42
N VAL A 102 8.34 -5.44 15.83
CA VAL A 102 9.18 -6.64 15.80
C VAL A 102 10.45 -6.41 16.62
N VAL A 103 10.75 -7.34 17.51
CA VAL A 103 11.97 -7.33 18.34
C VAL A 103 12.96 -8.34 17.78
N LYS A 104 14.10 -7.86 17.26
CA LYS A 104 15.25 -8.68 16.84
C LYS A 104 16.54 -8.02 17.35
N ARG A 105 17.50 -7.74 16.45
CA ARG A 105 18.68 -6.94 16.78
C ARG A 105 18.29 -5.53 17.25
N TYR A 106 17.24 -4.98 16.65
CA TYR A 106 16.59 -3.74 17.06
C TYR A 106 15.11 -4.01 17.32
N THR A 107 14.45 -3.09 18.02
CA THR A 107 12.99 -3.07 18.16
C THR A 107 12.45 -2.04 17.19
N SER A 108 11.66 -2.47 16.20
CA SER A 108 11.16 -1.58 15.16
C SER A 108 9.80 -2.02 14.65
N ALA A 109 8.97 -1.04 14.31
CA ALA A 109 7.71 -1.23 13.59
C ALA A 109 7.83 -0.94 12.09
N ALA A 110 9.07 -0.93 11.56
CA ALA A 110 9.29 -0.62 10.16
C ALA A 110 8.61 -1.63 9.24
N ALA A 111 7.90 -1.14 8.21
CA ALA A 111 7.17 -1.99 7.29
C ALA A 111 7.13 -1.46 5.85
N GLY A 112 6.79 -2.34 4.92
CA GLY A 112 6.65 -2.04 3.51
C GLY A 112 7.97 -1.98 2.76
N ALA A 113 7.89 -1.64 1.48
CA ALA A 113 9.02 -1.65 0.57
C ALA A 113 10.12 -0.66 0.99
N TYR A 114 9.71 0.44 1.63
CA TYR A 114 10.59 1.52 2.07
C TYR A 114 10.79 1.56 3.59
N GLN A 115 10.36 0.51 4.30
CA GLN A 115 10.54 0.35 5.75
C GLN A 115 10.08 1.57 6.57
N PHE A 116 8.90 2.11 6.24
CA PHE A 116 8.30 3.22 6.98
C PHE A 116 8.10 2.88 8.45
N LEU A 117 8.37 3.84 9.33
CA LEU A 117 7.91 3.78 10.71
C LEU A 117 6.47 4.31 10.78
N PRO A 118 5.68 3.95 11.82
CA PRO A 118 4.33 4.48 11.99
C PRO A 118 4.25 6.01 11.92
N THR A 119 5.24 6.71 12.49
CA THR A 119 5.30 8.18 12.51
C THR A 119 5.55 8.78 11.12
N THR A 120 6.53 8.26 10.37
CA THR A 120 6.84 8.78 9.02
C THR A 120 5.74 8.43 8.02
N TRP A 121 5.12 7.25 8.16
CA TRP A 121 3.93 6.90 7.39
C TRP A 121 2.76 7.83 7.70
N SER A 122 2.41 8.02 8.97
CA SER A 122 1.27 8.85 9.37
C SER A 122 1.41 10.29 8.86
N GLU A 123 2.62 10.85 8.92
CA GLU A 123 2.90 12.16 8.36
C GLU A 123 2.69 12.20 6.84
N ALA A 124 3.33 11.28 6.09
CA ALA A 124 3.23 11.25 4.63
C ALA A 124 1.79 11.01 4.17
N ALA A 125 1.10 10.05 4.79
CA ALA A 125 -0.29 9.73 4.49
C ALA A 125 -1.23 10.91 4.77
N SER A 126 -1.01 11.64 5.86
CA SER A 126 -1.79 12.86 6.15
C SER A 126 -1.52 13.96 5.13
N LYS A 127 -0.24 14.20 4.79
CA LYS A 127 0.15 15.28 3.86
C LYS A 127 -0.32 15.03 2.43
N LEU A 128 -0.31 13.78 2.00
CA LEU A 128 -0.70 13.37 0.65
C LEU A 128 -2.13 12.82 0.56
N GLN A 129 -2.87 12.78 1.68
CA GLN A 129 -4.21 12.20 1.76
C GLN A 129 -4.29 10.74 1.27
N LEU A 130 -3.28 9.93 1.62
CA LEU A 130 -3.21 8.52 1.22
C LEU A 130 -4.21 7.70 2.04
N ALA A 131 -5.10 7.01 1.35
CA ALA A 131 -6.17 6.22 1.98
C ALA A 131 -5.74 4.81 2.41
N SER A 132 -4.62 4.30 1.88
CA SER A 132 -4.16 2.94 2.14
C SER A 132 -2.63 2.85 2.17
N PHE A 133 -2.09 1.71 2.59
CA PHE A 133 -0.66 1.38 2.53
C PHE A 133 -0.32 0.50 1.31
N ASP A 134 -1.08 0.62 0.21
CA ASP A 134 -0.81 -0.08 -1.05
C ASP A 134 0.53 0.32 -1.71
N PRO A 135 1.00 -0.41 -2.73
CA PRO A 135 2.29 -0.12 -3.35
C PRO A 135 2.44 1.29 -3.91
N GLU A 136 1.37 1.84 -4.52
CA GLU A 136 1.40 3.17 -5.09
C GLU A 136 1.51 4.22 -3.97
N SER A 137 0.73 4.08 -2.91
CA SER A 137 0.77 4.95 -1.73
C SER A 137 2.12 4.91 -1.03
N GLN A 138 2.75 3.73 -0.95
CA GLN A 138 4.11 3.59 -0.44
C GLN A 138 5.15 4.30 -1.33
N ASP A 139 5.06 4.18 -2.66
CA ASP A 139 5.93 4.90 -3.60
C ASP A 139 5.79 6.42 -3.43
N GLN A 140 4.56 6.91 -3.36
CA GLN A 140 4.25 8.34 -3.18
C GLN A 140 4.74 8.88 -1.84
N ALA A 141 4.52 8.14 -0.75
CA ALA A 141 5.04 8.50 0.57
C ALA A 141 6.58 8.55 0.59
N ALA A 142 7.26 7.67 -0.16
CA ALA A 142 8.72 7.64 -0.19
C ALA A 142 9.25 8.87 -0.95
N LEU A 143 8.63 9.24 -2.06
CA LEU A 143 8.96 10.47 -2.79
C LEU A 143 8.66 11.73 -1.94
N TYR A 144 7.59 11.73 -1.14
CA TYR A 144 7.35 12.80 -0.17
C TYR A 144 8.49 12.94 0.84
N LEU A 145 9.02 11.85 1.40
CA LEU A 145 10.14 11.93 2.33
C LEU A 145 11.42 12.47 1.67
N VAL A 146 11.66 12.12 0.40
CA VAL A 146 12.77 12.67 -0.39
C VAL A 146 12.59 14.17 -0.62
N ASP A 147 11.39 14.59 -1.01
CA ASP A 147 11.04 15.98 -1.29
C ASP A 147 11.09 16.86 -0.04
N ARG A 148 10.57 16.37 1.09
CA ARG A 148 10.66 17.02 2.41
C ARG A 148 12.10 17.28 2.85
N ARG A 149 13.05 16.49 2.35
CA ARG A 149 14.50 16.69 2.58
C ARG A 149 15.17 17.60 1.56
N GLY A 150 14.41 18.14 0.60
CA GLY A 150 14.87 19.03 -0.46
C GLY A 150 15.66 18.32 -1.56
N MET A 151 15.54 17.00 -1.68
CA MET A 151 16.38 16.21 -2.59
C MET A 151 15.68 15.77 -3.87
N LEU A 152 14.37 16.02 -4.03
CA LEU A 152 13.64 15.51 -5.19
C LEU A 152 14.16 16.09 -6.51
N GLU A 153 14.29 17.41 -6.60
CA GLU A 153 14.86 18.09 -7.77
C GLU A 153 16.32 17.70 -8.02
N HIS A 154 17.12 17.58 -6.95
CA HIS A 154 18.50 17.11 -7.04
C HIS A 154 18.59 15.72 -7.68
N ILE A 155 17.71 14.79 -7.28
CA ILE A 155 17.66 13.46 -7.86
C ILE A 155 17.26 13.52 -9.34
N ASP A 156 16.29 14.36 -9.70
CA ASP A 156 15.85 14.50 -11.09
C ASP A 156 16.98 15.04 -12.01
N GLN A 157 17.78 15.97 -11.51
CA GLN A 157 18.83 16.66 -12.29
C GLN A 157 20.20 15.99 -12.22
N GLN A 158 20.59 15.52 -11.04
CA GLN A 158 21.96 15.05 -10.73
C GLN A 158 22.01 13.56 -10.34
N GLY A 159 20.86 12.94 -10.08
CA GLY A 159 20.78 11.56 -9.61
C GLY A 159 21.27 11.35 -8.17
N LEU A 160 21.48 10.09 -7.80
CA LEU A 160 21.85 9.71 -6.43
C LEU A 160 23.34 9.97 -6.15
N THR A 161 23.68 11.21 -5.78
CA THR A 161 25.04 11.59 -5.36
C THR A 161 25.32 11.23 -3.89
N ARG A 162 26.57 11.36 -3.45
CA ARG A 162 26.96 11.10 -2.04
C ARG A 162 26.30 12.07 -1.07
N GLU A 163 26.13 13.32 -1.49
CA GLU A 163 25.44 14.37 -0.73
C GLU A 163 23.97 14.03 -0.58
N ALA A 164 23.31 13.63 -1.68
CA ALA A 164 21.93 13.16 -1.63
C ALA A 164 21.80 11.95 -0.70
N MET A 165 22.66 10.94 -0.82
CA MET A 165 22.66 9.80 0.09
C MET A 165 22.80 10.21 1.56
N ALA A 166 23.72 11.13 1.85
CA ALA A 166 23.95 11.60 3.21
C ALA A 166 22.76 12.36 3.80
N VAL A 167 22.03 13.11 2.98
CA VAL A 167 20.78 13.76 3.39
C VAL A 167 19.67 12.74 3.63
N LEU A 168 19.51 11.78 2.71
CA LEU A 168 18.50 10.71 2.80
C LEU A 168 18.79 9.69 3.92
N ALA A 169 20.02 9.61 4.42
CA ALA A 169 20.39 8.83 5.61
C ALA A 169 19.66 9.27 6.89
N ARG A 170 18.93 10.40 6.87
CA ARG A 170 18.03 10.85 7.94
C ARG A 170 16.59 10.32 7.82
N GLU A 171 16.32 9.54 6.78
CA GLU A 171 15.04 8.83 6.57
C GLU A 171 15.26 7.33 6.57
N TRP A 172 16.31 6.85 5.90
CA TRP A 172 16.61 5.43 5.77
C TRP A 172 17.91 5.07 6.47
N ALA A 173 17.82 4.19 7.47
CA ALA A 173 18.97 3.80 8.29
C ALA A 173 20.03 3.01 7.53
N SER A 174 19.66 2.44 6.38
CA SER A 174 20.55 1.72 5.47
C SER A 174 21.43 2.64 4.61
N PHE A 175 21.16 3.95 4.57
CA PHE A 175 21.95 4.91 3.78
C PHE A 175 23.14 5.44 4.59
N PRO A 176 24.33 5.60 3.96
CA PRO A 176 25.50 6.16 4.62
C PRO A 176 25.48 7.69 4.66
N ASN A 177 26.02 8.29 5.73
CA ASN A 177 26.40 9.69 5.73
C ASN A 177 27.69 9.94 4.92
N LEU A 178 28.16 11.19 4.84
CA LEU A 178 29.38 11.56 4.09
C LEU A 178 30.63 10.80 4.54
N ALA A 179 30.68 10.37 5.81
CA ALA A 179 31.78 9.58 6.36
C ALA A 179 31.57 8.06 6.21
N GLY A 180 30.57 7.62 5.44
CA GLY A 180 30.26 6.19 5.25
C GLY A 180 29.62 5.52 6.46
N ARG A 181 29.11 6.29 7.43
CA ARG A 181 28.59 5.80 8.71
C ARG A 181 27.08 5.95 8.81
N SER A 182 26.47 5.18 9.71
CA SER A 182 25.03 5.25 10.00
C SER A 182 24.66 6.49 10.79
N ALA A 183 23.49 7.06 10.49
CA ALA A 183 22.85 8.06 11.35
C ALA A 183 22.21 7.44 12.61
N TYR A 184 21.97 6.12 12.63
CA TYR A 184 21.20 5.43 13.67
C TYR A 184 21.94 4.29 14.36
N GLY A 185 23.25 4.14 14.12
CA GLY A 185 24.04 3.02 14.65
C GLY A 185 23.67 1.65 14.05
N GLN A 186 22.96 1.63 12.93
CA GLN A 186 22.60 0.42 12.19
C GLN A 186 23.57 0.16 11.02
N PRO A 187 23.69 -1.07 10.50
CA PRO A 187 24.49 -1.31 9.29
C PRO A 187 23.99 -0.47 8.11
N VAL A 188 24.93 0.09 7.33
CA VAL A 188 24.65 0.84 6.10
C VAL A 188 25.18 0.11 4.88
N LYS A 189 24.63 0.43 3.71
CA LYS A 189 25.21 0.09 2.42
C LYS A 189 26.38 1.01 2.08
N ARG A 190 27.32 0.53 1.27
CA ARG A 190 28.41 1.38 0.76
C ARG A 190 27.86 2.36 -0.27
N ALA A 191 28.35 3.60 -0.26
CA ALA A 191 27.83 4.65 -1.15
C ALA A 191 28.02 4.31 -2.64
N ASP A 192 29.16 3.72 -2.99
CA ASP A 192 29.44 3.25 -4.36
C ASP A 192 28.55 2.06 -4.79
N GLU A 193 28.19 1.17 -3.86
CA GLU A 193 27.22 0.10 -4.10
C GLU A 193 25.85 0.69 -4.45
N LEU A 194 25.35 1.65 -3.67
CA LEU A 194 24.07 2.31 -3.92
C LEU A 194 24.09 3.11 -5.22
N GLN A 195 25.15 3.88 -5.48
CA GLN A 195 25.29 4.64 -6.71
C GLN A 195 25.34 3.72 -7.94
N SER A 196 26.06 2.60 -7.86
CA SER A 196 26.13 1.63 -8.95
C SER A 196 24.77 0.99 -9.21
N PHE A 197 24.05 0.61 -8.15
CA PHE A 197 22.70 0.06 -8.27
C PHE A 197 21.75 1.07 -8.92
N TYR A 198 21.76 2.32 -8.46
CA TYR A 198 20.94 3.41 -9.01
C TYR A 198 21.21 3.61 -10.51
N SER A 199 22.48 3.82 -10.89
CA SER A 199 22.86 4.10 -12.28
C SER A 199 22.52 2.95 -13.23
N ASN A 200 22.76 1.71 -12.81
CA ASN A 200 22.41 0.53 -13.61
C ASN A 200 20.89 0.39 -13.78
N ASN A 201 20.13 0.64 -12.70
CA ASN A 201 18.67 0.57 -12.75
C ASN A 201 18.09 1.69 -13.62
N LEU A 202 18.61 2.92 -13.52
CA LEU A 202 18.22 4.05 -14.35
C LEU A 202 18.45 3.77 -15.83
N LYS A 203 19.63 3.23 -16.18
CA LYS A 203 19.93 2.83 -17.56
C LYS A 203 18.92 1.81 -18.09
N ALA A 204 18.65 0.76 -17.30
CA ALA A 204 17.69 -0.26 -17.70
C ALA A 204 16.26 0.28 -17.88
N LEU A 205 15.85 1.29 -17.11
CA LEU A 205 14.56 1.95 -17.24
C LEU A 205 14.50 2.85 -18.48
N ALA A 206 15.59 3.53 -18.83
CA ALA A 206 15.68 4.33 -20.04
C ALA A 206 15.62 3.49 -21.31
N ASP A 207 16.21 2.29 -21.29
CA ASP A 207 16.18 1.34 -22.42
C ASP A 207 14.77 0.72 -22.66
N GLN A 208 13.82 0.91 -21.73
CA GLN A 208 12.45 0.37 -21.78
C GLN A 208 11.38 1.41 -22.13
N ALA A 209 11.74 2.69 -22.19
CA ALA A 209 10.84 3.81 -22.46
C ALA A 209 10.84 4.17 -23.96
#